data_AF-A0A8T5DLS5-F1
#
_entry.id   AF-A0A8T5DLS5-F1
#
_cell.length_a   1.000
_cell.length_b   1.000
_cell.length_c   1.000
_cell.angle_alpha   90.00
_cell.angle_beta   90.00
_cell.angle_gamma   90.00
#
_symmetry.space_group_name_H-M   'P 1'
#
loop_
_entity.id
_entity.type
_entity.pdbx_description
1 polymer ?
#
loop_
_entity_poly.entity_id
_entity_poly.type
_entity_poly.pdbx_seq_one_letter_code
_entity_poly.pdbx_strand_id
1 'polypeptide(L)'
;MKITKTQLREIIKEEIQLLTERSLSGEMEELKLYIDNDSRLYNGTYIPILKNLSKKKQKGKYNSSLAMKGFVYLVNDGAKKYVKEFGGNDRDIFPKRQRIMLAKDYVDEFEQIFKNQEYDFMKTEK
;
A
#
# COMPACT_ATOMS: atom_id res chain seq x y z
N MET A 1 -32.25 20.41 -16.24
CA MET A 1 -32.47 18.98 -15.93
C MET A 1 -32.48 18.84 -14.41
N LYS A 2 -33.56 18.32 -13.80
CA LYS A 2 -33.63 18.14 -12.33
C LYS A 2 -33.27 16.70 -11.98
N ILE A 3 -32.28 16.51 -11.12
CA ILE A 3 -31.87 15.19 -10.64
C ILE A 3 -32.97 14.65 -9.71
N THR A 4 -33.39 13.41 -9.92
CA THR A 4 -34.39 12.76 -9.04
C THR A 4 -33.75 12.35 -7.71
N LYS A 5 -34.55 12.24 -6.64
CA LYS A 5 -34.08 11.80 -5.31
C LYS A 5 -33.38 10.44 -5.35
N THR A 6 -33.79 9.55 -6.27
CA THR A 6 -33.18 8.24 -6.50
C THR A 6 -31.81 8.36 -7.16
N GLN A 7 -31.69 9.18 -8.21
CA GLN A 7 -30.39 9.43 -8.86
C GLN A 7 -29.41 10.11 -7.91
N LEU A 8 -29.88 11.04 -7.07
CA LEU A 8 -29.04 11.67 -6.05
C LEU A 8 -28.53 10.65 -5.03
N ARG A 9 -29.35 9.67 -4.62
CA ARG A 9 -28.92 8.60 -3.71
C ARG A 9 -27.87 7.68 -4.33
N GLU A 10 -28.03 7.30 -5.60
CA GLU A 10 -27.04 6.46 -6.28
C GLU A 10 -25.71 7.21 -6.46
N ILE A 11 -25.74 8.49 -6.85
CA ILE A 11 -24.52 9.32 -6.95
C ILE A 11 -23.83 9.42 -5.59
N ILE A 12 -24.55 9.72 -4.52
CA ILE A 12 -23.98 9.80 -3.17
C ILE A 12 -23.41 8.45 -2.74
N LYS A 13 -24.09 7.35 -3.07
CA LYS A 13 -23.63 6.00 -2.73
C LYS A 13 -22.35 5.63 -3.50
N GLU A 14 -22.28 5.94 -4.78
CA GLU A 14 -21.07 5.77 -5.60
C GLU A 14 -19.92 6.65 -5.09
N GLU A 15 -20.19 7.89 -4.71
CA GLU A 15 -19.19 8.82 -4.19
C GLU A 15 -18.68 8.40 -2.82
N ILE A 16 -19.57 7.97 -1.90
CA ILE A 16 -19.19 7.38 -0.62
C ILE A 16 -18.39 6.09 -0.84
N GLN A 17 -18.80 5.23 -1.77
CA GLN A 17 -18.08 4.01 -2.11
C GLN A 17 -16.68 4.35 -2.62
N LEU A 18 -16.54 5.34 -3.51
CA LEU A 18 -15.25 5.85 -4.02
C LEU A 18 -14.36 6.44 -2.93
N LEU A 19 -14.93 7.19 -1.98
CA LEU A 19 -14.21 7.77 -0.85
C LEU A 19 -13.77 6.70 0.16
N THR A 20 -14.64 5.71 0.41
CA THR A 20 -14.37 4.59 1.31
C THR A 20 -13.39 3.58 0.69
N GLU A 21 -13.37 3.44 -0.64
CA GLU A 21 -12.43 2.58 -1.36
C GLU A 21 -11.05 3.20 -1.53
N ARG A 22 -10.93 4.53 -1.46
CA ARG A 22 -9.64 5.24 -1.54
C ARG A 22 -8.96 5.40 -0.19
N SER A 23 -9.70 5.45 0.91
CA SER A 23 -9.12 5.56 2.25
C SER A 23 -8.84 4.17 2.84
N LEU A 24 -7.70 4.04 3.51
CA LEU A 24 -7.47 2.90 4.40
C LEU A 24 -8.40 2.98 5.62
N SER A 25 -8.67 1.84 6.26
CA SER A 25 -9.33 1.87 7.58
C SER A 25 -8.34 2.40 8.63
N GLY A 26 -8.83 2.83 9.79
CA GLY A 26 -7.96 3.30 10.87
C GLY A 26 -6.92 2.26 11.30
N GLU A 27 -7.30 0.98 11.33
CA GLU A 27 -6.38 -0.13 11.65
C GLU A 27 -5.30 -0.32 10.57
N MET A 28 -5.63 -0.05 9.30
CA MET A 28 -4.66 -0.11 8.20
C MET A 28 -3.71 1.09 8.19
N GLU A 29 -4.20 2.28 8.53
CA GLU A 29 -3.35 3.46 8.72
C GLU A 29 -2.38 3.24 9.88
N GLU A 30 -2.86 2.71 11.00
CA GLU A 30 -2.01 2.33 12.13
C GLU A 30 -0.98 1.26 11.74
N LEU A 31 -1.39 0.22 11.01
CA LEU A 31 -0.48 -0.80 10.53
C LEU A 31 0.58 -0.23 9.57
N LYS A 32 0.19 0.70 8.69
CA LYS A 32 1.13 1.41 7.80
C LYS A 32 2.16 2.18 8.61
N LEU A 33 1.71 3.01 9.56
CA LEU A 33 2.59 3.77 10.45
C LEU A 33 3.52 2.84 11.23
N TYR A 34 3.03 1.70 11.71
CA TYR A 34 3.85 0.71 12.39
C TYR A 34 4.95 0.14 11.48
N ILE A 35 4.61 -0.26 10.25
CA ILE A 35 5.56 -0.80 9.27
C ILE A 35 6.63 0.24 8.92
N ASP A 36 6.21 1.48 8.65
CA ASP A 36 7.09 2.57 8.19
C ASP A 36 8.07 3.01 9.29
N ASN A 37 7.66 2.91 10.57
CA ASN A 37 8.52 3.22 11.71
C ASN A 37 9.36 2.03 12.20
N ASP A 38 9.07 0.80 11.77
CA ASP A 38 9.84 -0.36 12.19
C ASP A 38 11.14 -0.51 11.39
N SER A 39 12.27 -0.18 12.03
CA SER A 39 13.59 -0.23 11.39
C SER A 39 13.95 -1.58 10.74
N ARG A 40 13.42 -2.71 11.26
CA ARG A 40 13.71 -4.04 10.70
C ARG A 40 12.89 -4.29 9.45
N LEU A 41 11.61 -3.93 9.44
CA LEU A 41 10.75 -4.04 8.25
C LEU A 41 11.20 -3.06 7.16
N TYR A 42 11.50 -1.81 7.54
CA TYR A 42 11.95 -0.79 6.61
C TYR A 42 13.25 -1.19 5.90
N ASN A 43 14.31 -1.47 6.66
CA ASN A 43 15.62 -1.81 6.08
C ASN A 43 15.67 -3.23 5.51
N GLY A 44 14.99 -4.17 6.16
CA GLY A 44 15.06 -5.59 5.82
C GLY A 44 14.14 -6.01 4.67
N THR A 45 13.05 -5.27 4.43
CA THR A 45 12.03 -5.67 3.44
C THR A 45 11.66 -4.52 2.50
N TYR A 46 11.24 -3.36 3.02
CA TYR A 46 10.76 -2.25 2.18
C TYR A 46 11.85 -1.74 1.22
N ILE A 47 13.03 -1.36 1.72
CA ILE A 47 14.14 -0.88 0.88
C ILE A 47 14.59 -1.92 -0.17
N PRO A 48 14.76 -3.22 0.16
CA PRO A 48 15.01 -4.26 -0.84
C PRO A 48 13.95 -4.37 -1.92
N ILE A 49 12.66 -4.24 -1.58
CA ILE A 49 11.55 -4.20 -2.55
C ILE A 49 11.75 -3.00 -3.49
N LEU A 50 11.96 -1.79 -2.96
CA LEU A 50 12.18 -0.60 -3.79
C LEU A 50 13.36 -0.81 -4.76
N LYS A 51 14.53 -1.24 -4.26
CA LYS A 51 15.71 -1.52 -5.10
C LYS A 51 15.42 -2.51 -6.22
N ASN A 52 14.68 -3.58 -5.95
CA ASN A 52 14.31 -4.58 -6.96
C ASN A 52 13.40 -3.97 -8.03
N LEU A 53 12.35 -3.25 -7.60
CA LEU A 53 11.37 -2.66 -8.50
C LEU A 53 11.97 -1.52 -9.34
N SER A 54 12.84 -0.68 -8.76
CA SER A 54 13.57 0.36 -9.49
C SER A 54 14.44 -0.22 -10.59
N LYS A 55 15.21 -1.28 -10.30
CA LYS A 55 16.00 -2.00 -11.31
C LYS A 55 15.12 -2.56 -12.43
N LYS A 56 13.91 -3.03 -12.12
CA LYS A 56 12.96 -3.52 -13.12
C LYS A 56 12.38 -2.39 -13.96
N LYS A 57 12.00 -1.25 -13.36
CA LYS A 57 11.54 -0.06 -14.10
C LYS A 57 12.62 0.44 -15.06
N GLN A 58 13.86 0.60 -14.59
CA GLN A 58 15.01 1.03 -15.41
C GLN A 58 15.29 0.08 -16.58
N LYS A 59 15.05 -1.23 -16.40
CA LYS A 59 15.20 -2.26 -17.46
C LYS A 59 13.96 -2.44 -18.35
N GLY A 60 12.88 -1.68 -18.14
CA GLY A 60 11.61 -1.87 -18.86
C GLY A 60 10.89 -3.19 -18.54
N LYS A 61 11.24 -3.86 -17.43
CA LYS A 61 10.71 -5.18 -17.01
C LYS A 61 9.77 -5.08 -15.80
N TYR A 62 9.26 -3.89 -15.50
CA TYR A 62 8.38 -3.67 -14.36
C TYR A 62 7.01 -4.33 -14.57
N ASN A 63 6.51 -5.00 -13.53
CA ASN A 63 5.19 -5.62 -13.52
C ASN A 63 4.50 -5.27 -12.19
N SER A 64 3.43 -4.49 -12.27
CA SER A 64 2.70 -4.00 -11.09
C SER A 64 2.07 -5.15 -10.26
N SER A 65 1.62 -6.23 -10.90
CA SER A 65 1.11 -7.41 -10.17
C SER A 65 2.19 -8.11 -9.35
N LEU A 66 3.44 -8.17 -9.85
CA LEU A 66 4.56 -8.71 -9.08
C LEU A 66 5.03 -7.74 -7.98
N ALA A 67 4.94 -6.43 -8.21
CA ALA A 67 5.18 -5.42 -7.18
C ALA A 67 4.20 -5.57 -6.01
N MET A 68 2.91 -5.70 -6.32
CA MET A 68 1.85 -5.96 -5.35
C MET A 68 2.17 -7.16 -4.46
N LYS A 69 2.64 -8.28 -5.04
CA LYS A 69 3.02 -9.46 -4.24
C LYS A 69 4.12 -9.15 -3.23
N GLY A 70 5.12 -8.36 -3.61
CA GLY A 70 6.20 -7.94 -2.71
C GLY A 70 5.67 -7.16 -1.51
N PHE A 71 4.80 -6.18 -1.74
CA PHE A 71 4.22 -5.39 -0.67
C PHE A 71 3.19 -6.16 0.17
N VAL A 72 2.48 -7.15 -0.39
CA VAL A 72 1.65 -8.06 0.41
C VAL A 72 2.50 -8.84 1.41
N TYR A 73 3.72 -9.26 1.07
CA TYR A 73 4.63 -9.89 2.04
C TYR A 73 5.02 -8.92 3.15
N LEU A 74 5.41 -7.69 2.82
CA LEU A 74 5.72 -6.64 3.81
C LEU A 74 4.56 -6.42 4.78
N VAL A 75 3.35 -6.25 4.25
CA VAL A 75 2.14 -5.99 5.06
C VAL A 75 1.79 -7.19 5.95
N ASN A 76 1.92 -8.42 5.44
CA ASN A 76 1.65 -9.61 6.26
C ASN A 76 2.68 -9.76 7.39
N ASP A 77 3.95 -9.46 7.14
CA ASP A 77 4.98 -9.54 8.18
C ASP A 77 4.85 -8.40 9.19
N GLY A 78 4.46 -7.21 8.75
CA GLY A 78 4.04 -6.11 9.62
C GLY A 78 2.87 -6.50 10.52
N ALA A 79 1.80 -7.07 9.96
CA ALA A 79 0.62 -7.50 10.71
C ALA A 79 0.96 -8.55 11.78
N LYS A 80 1.76 -9.56 11.42
CA LYS A 80 2.22 -10.59 12.38
C LYS A 80 3.06 -9.98 13.50
N LYS A 81 3.93 -9.03 13.16
CA LYS A 81 4.80 -8.39 14.13
C LYS A 81 4.00 -7.51 15.08
N TYR A 82 3.06 -6.73 14.55
CA TYR A 82 2.13 -5.91 15.33
C TYR A 82 1.39 -6.75 16.38
N VAL A 83 0.72 -7.84 15.98
CA VAL A 83 -0.04 -8.67 16.96
C VAL A 83 0.86 -9.42 17.94
N LYS A 84 2.14 -9.64 17.61
CA LYS A 84 3.11 -10.18 18.55
C LYS A 84 3.46 -9.19 19.66
N GLU A 85 3.44 -7.89 19.36
CA GLU A 85 3.80 -6.82 20.31
C GLU A 85 2.59 -6.32 21.10
N PHE A 86 1.43 -6.18 20.45
CA PHE A 86 0.23 -5.60 21.06
C PHE A 86 -0.85 -6.64 21.42
N GLY A 87 -0.65 -7.90 21.03
CA GLY A 87 -1.63 -8.97 21.22
C GLY A 87 -2.69 -9.04 20.12
N GLY A 88 -3.55 -10.06 20.21
CA GLY A 88 -4.63 -10.31 19.25
C GLY A 88 -4.26 -11.28 18.12
N ASN A 89 -5.11 -11.32 17.08
CA ASN A 89 -4.94 -12.18 15.91
C ASN A 89 -4.84 -11.33 14.64
N ASP A 90 -3.83 -11.59 13.81
CA ASP A 90 -3.55 -10.77 12.62
C ASP A 90 -4.67 -10.82 11.59
N ARG A 91 -5.43 -11.91 11.52
CA ARG A 91 -6.51 -12.08 10.53
C ARG A 91 -7.79 -11.39 10.95
N ASP A 92 -8.00 -11.27 12.26
CA ASP A 92 -9.17 -10.62 12.84
C ASP A 92 -8.99 -9.10 12.80
N ILE A 93 -7.82 -8.61 13.21
CA ILE A 93 -7.51 -7.17 13.26
C ILE A 93 -7.21 -6.63 11.85
N PHE A 94 -6.54 -7.42 11.01
CA PHE A 94 -6.10 -6.99 9.68
C PHE A 94 -6.62 -7.92 8.58
N PRO A 95 -7.91 -7.83 8.18
CA PRO A 95 -8.49 -8.71 7.19
C PRO A 95 -7.73 -8.72 5.85
N LYS A 96 -7.67 -9.88 5.20
CA LYS A 96 -6.91 -10.09 3.95
C LYS A 96 -7.20 -9.03 2.88
N ARG A 97 -8.47 -8.65 2.69
CA ARG A 97 -8.87 -7.64 1.70
C ARG A 97 -8.20 -6.30 1.97
N GLN A 98 -8.19 -5.87 3.23
CA GLN A 98 -7.60 -4.60 3.63
C GLN A 98 -6.06 -4.62 3.52
N ARG A 99 -5.42 -5.75 3.87
CA ARG A 99 -3.97 -5.92 3.64
C ARG A 99 -3.58 -5.79 2.17
N ILE A 100 -4.43 -6.27 1.26
CA ILE A 100 -4.22 -6.09 -0.20
C ILE A 100 -4.38 -4.61 -0.59
N MET A 101 -5.33 -3.88 0.03
CA MET A 101 -5.48 -2.44 -0.21
C MET A 101 -4.26 -1.65 0.26
N LEU A 102 -3.73 -1.94 1.45
CA LEU A 102 -2.49 -1.33 1.95
C LEU A 102 -1.29 -1.70 1.05
N ALA A 103 -1.20 -2.94 0.57
CA ALA A 103 -0.15 -3.31 -0.38
C ALA A 103 -0.27 -2.54 -1.71
N LYS A 104 -1.50 -2.24 -2.16
CA LYS A 104 -1.74 -1.38 -3.33
C LYS A 104 -1.25 0.04 -3.08
N ASP A 105 -1.54 0.58 -1.91
CA ASP A 105 -1.10 1.91 -1.50
C ASP A 105 0.44 2.03 -1.57
N TYR A 106 1.17 1.02 -1.07
CA TYR A 106 2.63 0.97 -1.22
C TYR A 106 3.11 0.84 -2.68
N VAL A 107 2.37 0.17 -3.57
CA VAL A 107 2.70 0.15 -5.00
C VAL A 107 2.56 1.55 -5.58
N ASP A 108 1.45 2.23 -5.31
CA ASP A 108 1.17 3.57 -5.82
C ASP A 108 2.22 4.58 -5.29
N GLU A 109 2.59 4.46 -4.01
CA GLU A 109 3.66 5.22 -3.37
C GLU A 109 5.02 4.97 -4.05
N PHE A 110 5.40 3.71 -4.27
CA PHE A 110 6.62 3.37 -5.00
C PHE A 110 6.67 4.01 -6.38
N GLU A 111 5.55 4.07 -7.11
CA GLU A 111 5.53 4.70 -8.43
C GLU A 111 5.80 6.21 -8.35
N GLN A 112 5.29 6.89 -7.32
CA GLN A 112 5.60 8.31 -7.08
C GLN A 112 7.06 8.50 -6.67
N ILE A 113 7.55 7.74 -5.70
CA ILE A 113 8.94 7.77 -5.23
C ILE A 113 9.91 7.55 -6.40
N PHE A 114 9.63 6.57 -7.26
CA PHE A 114 10.43 6.29 -8.44
C PHE A 114 10.40 7.43 -9.45
N LYS A 115 9.22 8.00 -9.72
CA LYS A 115 9.06 9.15 -10.62
C LYS A 115 9.82 10.37 -10.11
N ASN A 116 9.82 10.59 -8.80
CA ASN A 116 10.50 11.70 -8.13
C ASN A 116 12.00 11.45 -7.91
N GLN A 117 12.49 10.23 -8.15
CA GLN A 117 13.87 9.81 -7.94
C GLN A 117 14.37 10.07 -6.51
N GLU A 118 13.52 9.81 -5.51
CA GLU A 118 13.79 10.18 -4.11
C GLU A 118 14.98 9.41 -3.49
N TYR A 119 15.32 8.24 -4.05
CA TYR A 119 16.48 7.46 -3.64
C TYR A 119 17.56 7.43 -4.72
N ASP A 120 18.83 7.43 -4.30
CA ASP A 120 19.99 7.44 -5.21
C ASP A 120 19.96 6.28 -6.21
N PHE A 121 19.54 5.08 -5.81
CA PHE A 121 19.46 3.91 -6.69
C PHE A 121 18.35 4.01 -7.76
N MET A 122 17.50 5.03 -7.70
CA MET A 122 16.44 5.29 -8.69
C MET A 122 16.90 6.26 -9.78
N LYS A 123 17.93 7.06 -9.51
CA LYS A 123 18.50 8.01 -10.46
C LYS A 123 19.06 7.24 -11.66
N THR A 124 18.51 7.50 -12.84
CA THR A 124 19.16 7.16 -14.09
C THR A 124 20.21 8.23 -14.32
N GLU A 125 21.49 7.87 -14.33
CA GLU A 125 22.57 8.81 -14.65
C GLU A 125 22.22 9.59 -15.92
N LYS A 126 22.44 10.92 -15.89
CA LYS A 126 22.31 11.79 -17.05
C LYS A 126 23.53 11.63 -17.96
#